data_AF-A0A399M0X1-F1
#
_entry.id   AF-A0A399M0X1-F1
#
_cell.length_a   1.000
_cell.length_b   1.000
_cell.length_c   1.000
_cell.angle_alpha   90.00
_cell.angle_beta   90.00
_cell.angle_gamma   90.00
#
_symmetry.space_group_name_H-M   'P 1'
#
loop_
_entity.id
_entity.type
_entity.pdbx_description
1 polymer ?
#
loop_
_entity_poly.entity_id
_entity_poly.type
_entity_poly.pdbx_seq_one_letter_code
_entity_poly.pdbx_strand_id
1 'polypeptide(L)'
;MSNTHSHGRNDLAYARQVEAALLEFLRDRNTRHETLVIATVGEVRIAIDAADALLERADDSQASAIAFRLAAAEGARLAGEAYFELAGRSLVRPEVSGGEPVLATQRRLLGDHYLNGAALADGLE
;
A
#
# COMPACT_ATOMS: atom_id res chain seq x y z
N MET A 1 -3.83 -6.44 27.20
CA MET A 1 -3.76 -5.34 26.21
C MET A 1 -5.00 -5.41 25.35
N SER A 2 -5.81 -4.35 25.29
CA SER A 2 -7.08 -4.38 24.56
C SER A 2 -6.85 -4.29 23.04
N ASN A 3 -7.38 -5.26 22.29
CA ASN A 3 -7.29 -5.37 20.83
C ASN A 3 -8.18 -4.36 20.07
N THR A 4 -8.75 -3.36 20.75
CA THR A 4 -9.91 -2.59 20.28
C THR A 4 -9.73 -1.90 18.92
N HIS A 5 -8.51 -1.59 18.48
CA HIS A 5 -8.25 -0.99 17.17
C HIS A 5 -7.02 -1.56 16.46
N SER A 6 -6.79 -2.87 16.60
CA SER A 6 -5.58 -3.53 16.07
C SER A 6 -5.34 -3.23 14.58
N HIS A 7 -6.38 -3.28 13.74
CA HIS A 7 -6.27 -2.98 12.32
C HIS A 7 -5.83 -1.53 12.05
N GLY A 8 -6.52 -0.53 12.61
CA GLY A 8 -6.12 0.87 12.41
C GLY A 8 -4.72 1.18 12.97
N ARG A 9 -4.33 0.54 14.07
CA ARG A 9 -2.96 0.67 14.60
C ARG A 9 -1.91 0.07 13.67
N ASN A 10 -2.23 -1.07 13.04
CA ASN A 10 -1.34 -1.69 12.05
C ASN A 10 -1.23 -0.83 10.80
N ASP A 11 -2.33 -0.27 10.30
CA ASP A 11 -2.33 0.61 9.12
C ASP A 11 -1.51 1.88 9.39
N LEU A 12 -1.69 2.51 10.55
CA LEU A 12 -0.90 3.67 10.97
C LEU A 12 0.60 3.32 11.14
N ALA A 13 0.91 2.15 11.70
CA ALA A 13 2.29 1.69 11.82
C ALA A 13 2.93 1.43 10.44
N TYR A 14 2.17 0.84 9.51
CA TYR A 14 2.59 0.64 8.13
C TYR A 14 2.84 1.99 7.44
N ALA A 15 1.93 2.96 7.56
CA ALA A 15 2.08 4.29 6.97
C ALA A 15 3.39 4.97 7.41
N ARG A 16 3.67 4.96 8.73
CA ARG A 16 4.92 5.48 9.31
C ARG A 16 6.17 4.75 8.81
N GLN A 17 6.10 3.42 8.71
CA GLN A 17 7.22 2.63 8.20
C GLN A 17 7.53 2.98 6.74
N VAL A 18 6.49 3.09 5.91
CA VAL A 18 6.64 3.43 4.49
C VAL A 18 7.14 4.87 4.31
N GLU A 19 6.63 5.81 5.12
CA GLU A 19 7.12 7.19 5.14
C GLU A 19 8.62 7.26 5.48
N ALA A 20 9.05 6.55 6.53
CA ALA A 20 10.46 6.49 6.90
C ALA A 20 11.32 5.90 5.77
N ALA A 21 10.84 4.83 5.11
CA ALA A 21 11.52 4.24 3.97
C ALA A 21 11.59 5.21 2.76
N LEU A 22 10.53 5.98 2.51
CA LEU A 22 10.49 6.99 1.45
C LEU A 22 11.50 8.10 1.71
N LEU A 23 11.55 8.62 2.93
CA LEU A 23 12.49 9.67 3.32
C LEU A 23 13.94 9.19 3.20
N GLU A 24 14.23 7.96 3.60
CA GLU A 24 15.56 7.37 3.44
C GLU A 24 15.91 7.20 1.97
N PHE A 25 14.98 6.74 1.12
CA PHE A 25 15.17 6.63 -0.33
C PHE A 25 15.48 7.97 -1.01
N LEU A 26 14.83 9.05 -0.54
CA LEU A 26 14.99 10.40 -1.09
C LEU A 26 16.24 11.12 -0.55
N ARG A 27 16.84 10.65 0.55
CA ARG A 27 17.90 11.35 1.29
C ARG A 27 19.03 11.86 0.41
N ASP A 28 19.53 11.02 -0.49
CA ASP A 28 20.69 11.33 -1.34
C ASP A 28 20.30 11.64 -2.80
N ARG A 29 19.00 11.87 -3.06
CA ARG A 29 18.51 12.16 -4.41
C ARG A 29 18.29 13.66 -4.61
N ASN A 30 18.77 14.18 -5.74
CA ASN A 30 18.50 15.58 -6.11
C ASN A 30 17.00 15.87 -6.25
N THR A 31 16.21 14.86 -6.64
CA THR A 31 14.75 14.95 -6.81
C THR A 31 14.00 15.30 -5.52
N ARG A 32 14.63 15.15 -4.34
CA ARG A 32 14.01 15.50 -3.04
C ARG A 32 13.58 16.96 -2.91
N HIS A 33 14.14 17.85 -3.73
CA HIS A 33 13.81 19.28 -3.74
C HIS A 33 12.78 19.65 -4.81
N GLU A 34 12.30 18.68 -5.60
CA GLU A 34 11.25 18.92 -6.57
C GLU A 34 9.93 19.21 -5.86
N THR A 35 9.22 20.24 -6.31
CA THR A 35 7.97 20.69 -5.68
C THR A 35 6.93 19.56 -5.55
N LEU A 36 6.82 18.70 -6.56
CA LEU A 36 5.89 17.57 -6.55
C LEU A 36 6.30 16.53 -5.49
N VAL A 37 7.59 16.23 -5.36
CA VAL A 37 8.10 15.31 -4.32
C VAL A 37 7.81 15.85 -2.93
N ILE A 38 8.07 17.15 -2.71
CA ILE A 38 7.78 17.81 -1.43
C ILE A 38 6.28 17.77 -1.12
N ALA A 39 5.42 18.08 -2.10
CA ALA A 39 3.97 18.05 -1.93
C ALA A 39 3.48 16.63 -1.58
N THR A 40 3.90 15.61 -2.32
CA THR A 40 3.50 14.22 -2.07
C THR A 40 3.96 13.74 -0.69
N VAL A 41 5.20 14.02 -0.28
CA VAL A 41 5.69 13.68 1.07
C VAL A 41 4.90 14.45 2.15
N GLY A 42 4.57 15.71 1.90
CA GLY A 42 3.77 16.53 2.80
C GLY A 42 2.35 15.99 2.99
N GLU A 43 1.69 15.55 1.93
CA GLU A 43 0.36 14.93 1.98
C GLU A 43 0.36 13.66 2.84
N VAL A 44 1.37 12.80 2.68
CA VAL A 44 1.53 11.60 3.52
C VAL A 44 1.71 11.98 4.99
N ARG A 45 2.57 12.97 5.29
CA ARG A 45 2.80 13.44 6.67
C ARG A 45 1.50 13.92 7.31
N ILE A 46 0.75 14.76 6.60
CA ILE A 46 -0.52 15.32 7.08
C ILE A 46 -1.53 14.21 7.38
N ALA A 47 -1.62 13.19 6.53
CA ALA A 47 -2.52 12.06 6.74
C ALA A 47 -2.13 11.24 7.99
N ILE A 48 -0.84 11.00 8.20
CA ILE A 48 -0.32 10.31 9.39
C ILE A 48 -0.61 11.12 10.66
N ASP A 49 -0.30 12.42 10.65
CA ASP A 49 -0.54 13.33 11.79
C ASP A 49 -2.04 13.40 12.13
N ALA A 50 -2.92 13.41 11.13
CA ALA A 50 -4.37 13.38 11.32
C ALA A 50 -4.84 12.05 11.94
N ALA A 51 -4.31 10.92 11.48
CA ALA A 51 -4.61 9.61 12.06
C ALA A 51 -4.11 9.50 13.51
N ASP A 52 -2.96 10.09 13.83
CA ASP A 52 -2.44 10.17 15.19
C ASP A 52 -3.34 10.98 16.13
N ALA A 53 -3.75 12.17 15.69
CA ALA A 53 -4.69 13.00 16.46
C ALA A 53 -6.03 12.28 16.71
N LEU A 54 -6.49 11.46 15.75
CA LEU A 54 -7.70 10.66 15.90
C LEU A 54 -7.50 9.43 16.80
N LEU A 55 -6.29 8.85 16.82
CA LEU A 55 -5.95 7.74 17.71
C LEU A 55 -6.06 8.14 19.18
N GLU A 56 -5.63 9.36 19.53
CA GLU A 56 -5.73 9.90 20.91
C GLU A 56 -7.17 9.91 21.44
N ARG A 57 -8.14 9.97 20.53
CA ARG A 57 -9.58 10.07 20.83
C ARG A 57 -10.36 8.81 20.46
N ALA A 58 -9.69 7.76 20.00
CA ALA A 58 -10.34 6.59 19.41
C ALA A 58 -11.22 5.82 20.41
N ASP A 59 -10.93 5.94 21.72
CA ASP A 59 -11.70 5.29 22.78
C ASP A 59 -12.84 6.17 23.35
N ASP A 60 -12.97 7.43 22.91
CA ASP A 60 -14.02 8.36 23.35
C ASP A 60 -15.42 7.90 22.90
N SER A 61 -15.51 7.34 21.69
CA SER A 61 -16.77 6.88 21.10
C SER A 61 -16.54 5.93 19.92
N GLN A 62 -17.58 5.18 19.54
CA GLN A 62 -17.55 4.36 18.32
C GLN A 62 -17.33 5.20 17.05
N ALA A 63 -17.85 6.44 17.01
CA ALA A 63 -17.63 7.35 15.90
C ALA A 63 -16.15 7.76 15.79
N SER A 64 -15.51 8.07 16.92
CA SER A 64 -14.07 8.37 16.99
C SER A 64 -13.22 7.17 16.55
N ALA A 65 -13.59 5.96 16.98
CA ALA A 65 -12.93 4.72 16.56
C ALA A 65 -13.02 4.48 15.05
N ILE A 66 -14.16 4.78 14.42
CA ILE A 66 -14.33 4.67 12.97
C ILE A 66 -13.50 5.74 12.26
N ALA A 67 -13.52 6.98 12.74
CA ALA A 67 -12.73 8.07 12.17
C ALA A 67 -11.23 7.75 12.20
N PHE A 68 -10.72 7.25 13.34
CA PHE A 68 -9.35 6.77 13.46
C PHE A 68 -9.02 5.69 12.43
N ARG A 69 -9.83 4.62 12.34
CA ARG A 69 -9.55 3.51 11.41
C ARG A 69 -9.56 3.96 9.95
N LEU A 70 -10.48 4.84 9.56
CA LEU A 70 -10.53 5.39 8.21
C LEU A 70 -9.31 6.27 7.91
N ALA A 71 -8.92 7.14 8.84
CA ALA A 71 -7.75 7.99 8.68
C ALA A 71 -6.45 7.16 8.60
N ALA A 72 -6.31 6.13 9.43
CA ALA A 72 -5.17 5.22 9.39
C ALA A 72 -5.08 4.45 8.06
N ALA A 73 -6.20 3.91 7.57
CA ALA A 73 -6.26 3.22 6.29
C ALA A 73 -5.92 4.16 5.11
N GLU A 74 -6.40 5.40 5.15
CA GLU A 74 -6.08 6.41 4.14
C GLU A 74 -4.60 6.80 4.19
N GLY A 75 -4.04 7.01 5.38
CA GLY A 75 -2.61 7.25 5.55
C GLY A 75 -1.74 6.10 5.01
N ALA A 76 -2.15 4.85 5.27
CA ALA A 76 -1.49 3.67 4.72
C ALA A 76 -1.53 3.63 3.19
N ARG A 77 -2.70 3.91 2.59
CA ARG A 77 -2.89 3.96 1.14
C ARG A 77 -2.02 5.04 0.49
N LEU A 78 -2.07 6.27 1.01
CA LEU A 78 -1.30 7.40 0.51
C LEU A 78 0.21 7.16 0.63
N ALA A 79 0.68 6.63 1.77
CA ALA A 79 2.09 6.30 1.95
C ALA A 79 2.55 5.24 0.93
N GLY A 80 1.76 4.19 0.73
CA GLY A 80 2.04 3.14 -0.24
C GLY A 80 2.10 3.66 -1.68
N GLU A 81 1.15 4.49 -2.08
CA GLU A 81 1.12 5.12 -3.42
C GLU A 81 2.30 6.07 -3.63
N ALA A 82 2.59 6.93 -2.65
CA ALA A 82 3.73 7.85 -2.70
C ALA A 82 5.05 7.10 -2.85
N TYR A 83 5.24 6.03 -2.07
CA TYR A 83 6.43 5.19 -2.18
C TYR A 83 6.52 4.49 -3.53
N PHE A 84 5.41 3.95 -4.04
CA PHE A 84 5.38 3.31 -5.35
C PHE A 84 5.71 4.28 -6.48
N GLU A 85 5.11 5.47 -6.50
CA GLU A 85 5.34 6.45 -7.57
C GLU A 85 6.76 7.00 -7.56
N LEU A 86 7.31 7.28 -6.37
CA LEU A 86 8.61 7.92 -6.23
C LEU A 86 9.79 6.93 -6.22
N ALA A 87 9.64 5.78 -5.56
CA ALA A 87 10.68 4.76 -5.46
C ALA A 87 10.50 3.61 -6.45
N GLY A 88 9.26 3.20 -6.72
CA GLY A 88 8.92 2.04 -7.55
C GLY A 88 9.41 2.15 -8.99
N ARG A 89 9.49 3.36 -9.57
CA ARG A 89 10.09 3.57 -10.90
C ARG A 89 11.57 3.20 -10.99
N SER A 90 12.27 3.11 -9.86
CA SER A 90 13.69 2.76 -9.80
C SER A 90 13.95 1.31 -9.37
N LEU A 91 12.91 0.58 -8.96
CA LEU A 91 13.04 -0.82 -8.58
C LEU A 91 13.09 -1.69 -9.84
N VAL A 92 14.06 -2.59 -9.89
CA VAL A 92 14.10 -3.64 -10.91
C VAL A 92 12.81 -4.44 -10.79
N ARG A 93 12.05 -4.53 -11.89
CA ARG A 93 10.91 -5.44 -11.97
C ARG A 93 11.41 -6.83 -11.54
N PRO A 94 10.77 -7.50 -10.56
CA PRO A 94 11.15 -8.85 -10.17
C PRO A 94 11.27 -9.70 -11.44
N GLU A 95 12.47 -10.22 -11.70
CA GLU A 95 12.64 -11.16 -12.81
C GLU A 95 11.82 -12.41 -12.48
N VAL A 96 10.94 -12.78 -13.39
CA VAL A 96 10.27 -14.07 -13.34
C VAL A 96 11.36 -15.12 -13.58
N SER A 97 11.94 -15.63 -12.49
CA SER A 97 12.96 -16.68 -12.53
C SER A 97 12.42 -17.85 -13.33
N GLY A 98 13.09 -18.19 -14.44
CA GLY A 98 12.68 -19.16 -15.44
C GLY A 98 12.29 -20.51 -14.85
N GLY A 99 10.99 -20.68 -14.66
CA GLY A 99 10.37 -21.85 -14.02
C GLY A 99 8.88 -21.66 -13.75
N GLU A 100 8.37 -20.44 -13.79
CA GLU A 100 6.93 -20.19 -13.77
C GLU A 100 6.30 -20.62 -15.11
N PRO A 101 5.30 -21.52 -15.12
CA PRO A 101 4.59 -21.87 -16.34
C PRO A 101 3.97 -20.59 -16.91
N VAL A 102 4.07 -20.42 -18.23
CA VAL A 102 3.73 -19.19 -18.97
C VAL A 102 2.37 -18.64 -18.49
N LEU A 103 2.40 -17.67 -17.57
CA LEU A 103 1.23 -17.09 -16.93
C LEU A 103 0.23 -16.53 -17.95
N ALA A 104 0.72 -16.12 -19.12
CA ALA A 104 -0.11 -15.69 -20.23
C ALA A 104 -1.02 -16.82 -20.76
N THR A 105 -0.50 -18.04 -20.86
CA THR A 105 -1.27 -19.21 -21.30
C THR A 105 -2.28 -19.63 -20.24
N GLN A 106 -1.89 -19.64 -18.96
CA GLN A 106 -2.81 -19.98 -17.86
C GLN A 106 -3.92 -18.94 -17.68
N ARG A 107 -3.59 -17.64 -17.76
CA ARG A 107 -4.59 -16.56 -17.69
C ARG A 107 -5.56 -16.62 -18.86
N ARG A 108 -5.08 -16.96 -20.05
CA ARG A 108 -5.94 -17.19 -21.23
C ARG A 108 -6.85 -18.39 -21.03
N LEU A 109 -6.32 -19.53 -20.57
CA LEU A 109 -7.12 -20.74 -20.32
C LEU A 109 -8.19 -20.53 -19.24
N LEU A 110 -7.84 -19.84 -18.14
CA LEU A 110 -8.79 -19.48 -17.09
C LEU A 110 -9.84 -18.47 -17.59
N GLY A 111 -9.42 -17.48 -18.38
CA GLY A 111 -10.33 -16.54 -19.04
C GLY A 111 -11.30 -17.26 -19.97
N ASP A 112 -10.80 -18.15 -20.82
CA ASP A 112 -11.60 -18.95 -21.74
C ASP A 112 -12.54 -19.91 -21.00
N HIS A 113 -12.13 -20.46 -19.85
CA HIS A 113 -13.00 -21.29 -19.02
C HIS A 113 -14.14 -20.49 -18.38
N TYR A 114 -13.82 -19.43 -17.64
CA TYR A 114 -14.80 -18.68 -16.87
C TYR A 114 -15.67 -17.75 -17.72
N LEU A 115 -15.15 -17.23 -18.84
CA LEU A 115 -15.86 -16.27 -19.69
C LEU A 115 -16.45 -16.93 -20.95
N ASN A 116 -15.80 -17.96 -21.48
CA ASN A 116 -16.18 -18.59 -22.75
C ASN A 116 -16.63 -20.06 -22.61
N GLY A 117 -16.61 -20.64 -21.39
CA GLY A 117 -17.06 -22.00 -21.11
C GLY A 117 -16.15 -23.12 -21.65
N ALA A 118 -14.90 -22.80 -22.00
CA ALA A 118 -13.94 -23.80 -22.47
C ALA A 118 -13.55 -24.79 -21.34
N ALA A 119 -13.33 -26.07 -21.65
CA ALA A 119 -12.85 -27.03 -20.66
C ALA A 119 -11.41 -26.71 -20.24
N LEU A 120 -11.11 -26.80 -18.94
CA LEU A 120 -9.72 -26.75 -18.47
C LEU A 120 -9.01 -28.01 -18.96
N ALA A 121 -7.84 -27.85 -19.58
CA ALA A 121 -7.03 -28.98 -20.00
C ALA A 121 -6.55 -29.75 -18.76
N ASP A 122 -6.75 -31.07 -18.75
CA ASP A 122 -6.35 -31.96 -17.64
C ASP A 122 -4.85 -31.79 -17.35
N GLY A 123 -4.52 -31.22 -16.20
CA GLY A 123 -3.16 -30.88 -15.80
C GLY A 123 -2.99 -29.62 -14.94
N LEU A 124 -4.10 -29.02 -14.47
CA LEU A 124 -4.11 -27.90 -13.52
C LEU A 124 -4.65 -28.30 -12.13
N GLU A 125 -4.50 -29.56 -11.73
CA GLU A 125 -4.60 -29.94 -10.30
C GLU A 125 -3.30 -29.64 -9.56
#